data_AF-A0A7K4D5F5-F1
#
_entry.id   AF-A0A7K4D5F5-F1
#
_cell.length_a   1.000
_cell.length_b   1.000
_cell.length_c   1.000
_cell.angle_alpha   90.00
_cell.angle_beta   90.00
_cell.angle_gamma   90.00
#
_symmetry.space_group_name_H-M   'P 1'
#
loop_
_entity.id
_entity.type
_entity.pdbx_description
1 polymer ?
#
loop_
_entity_poly.entity_id
_entity_poly.type
_entity_poly.pdbx_seq_one_letter_code
_entity_poly.pdbx_strand_id
1 'polypeptide(L)'
;MICSKCDGMAIITQRNSGLHLCQGHFVEDFEQRVAETIKKNAMVCDGERIAVAVSGGKDSTALLLSLHKILAGANVELVAITVDEGIAGYRDDTIKAAKKIVEQLKIEHEIISFREEYGYDLDEMVRGENVPPCTFCGVFRKSALNRAAKRLQVTKVATGHNLDDEVQSIMMNYLKGD
;
A
#
# COMPACT_ATOMS: atom_id res chain seq x y z
N MET A 1 -23.89 -3.03 21.15
CA MET A 1 -22.85 -3.36 22.17
C MET A 1 -22.05 -2.11 22.47
N ILE A 2 -21.58 -1.95 23.70
CA ILE A 2 -20.78 -0.80 24.14
C ILE A 2 -19.31 -1.02 23.72
N CYS A 3 -18.61 0.07 23.42
CA CYS A 3 -17.19 0.04 23.13
C CYS A 3 -16.38 -0.45 24.34
N SER A 4 -15.38 -1.29 24.11
CA SER A 4 -14.50 -1.83 25.15
C SER A 4 -13.55 -0.79 25.75
N LYS A 5 -13.37 0.36 25.09
CA LYS A 5 -12.47 1.45 25.52
C LYS A 5 -13.22 2.71 26.00
N CYS A 6 -14.54 2.81 25.81
CA CYS A 6 -15.36 3.93 26.30
C CYS A 6 -16.86 3.59 26.34
N ASP A 7 -17.70 4.50 26.83
CA ASP A 7 -19.15 4.30 26.91
C ASP A 7 -19.90 4.50 25.57
N GLY A 8 -19.17 4.70 24.46
CA GLY A 8 -19.74 4.88 23.13
C GLY A 8 -20.28 3.59 22.50
N MET A 9 -21.11 3.74 21.46
CA MET A 9 -21.62 2.59 20.70
C MET A 9 -20.51 1.99 19.82
N ALA A 10 -20.31 0.67 19.94
CA ALA A 10 -19.37 -0.05 19.08
C ALA A 10 -19.94 -0.21 17.67
N ILE A 11 -19.10 0.02 16.66
CA ILE A 11 -19.43 -0.18 15.24
C ILE A 11 -18.82 -1.47 14.67
N ILE A 12 -17.84 -2.04 15.38
CA ILE A 12 -17.13 -3.25 14.96
C ILE A 12 -16.84 -4.15 16.17
N THR A 13 -16.85 -5.46 15.91
CA THR A 13 -16.35 -6.49 16.83
C THR A 13 -15.15 -7.17 16.18
N GLN A 14 -13.97 -7.02 16.77
CA GLN A 14 -12.75 -7.68 16.33
C GLN A 14 -12.72 -9.11 16.86
N ARG A 15 -12.89 -10.10 15.98
CA ARG A 15 -12.97 -11.52 16.40
C ARG A 15 -11.69 -12.07 17.02
N ASN A 16 -10.53 -11.57 16.58
CA ASN A 16 -9.21 -12.03 17.02
C ASN A 16 -8.85 -11.54 18.44
N SER A 17 -9.26 -10.32 18.79
CA SER A 17 -8.98 -9.71 20.11
C SER A 17 -10.18 -9.80 21.07
N GLY A 18 -11.39 -10.03 20.54
CA GLY A 18 -12.64 -9.97 21.29
C GLY A 18 -13.14 -8.55 21.57
N LEU A 19 -12.45 -7.50 21.07
CA LEU A 19 -12.81 -6.11 21.35
C LEU A 19 -14.03 -5.65 20.55
N HIS A 20 -14.86 -4.82 21.19
CA HIS A 20 -15.92 -4.05 20.54
C HIS A 20 -15.47 -2.60 20.47
N LEU A 21 -15.37 -1.99 19.29
CA LEU A 21 -14.77 -0.65 19.16
C LEU A 21 -15.74 0.31 18.49
N CYS A 22 -15.84 1.53 19.04
CA CYS A 22 -16.45 2.66 18.34
C CYS A 22 -15.50 3.15 17.22
N GLN A 23 -15.96 4.06 16.37
CA GLN A 23 -15.18 4.52 15.21
C GLN A 23 -13.78 5.06 15.60
N GLY A 24 -13.71 5.94 16.60
CA GLY A 24 -12.44 6.55 17.04
C GLY A 24 -11.47 5.50 17.57
N HIS A 25 -11.93 4.69 18.53
CA HIS A 25 -11.09 3.64 19.12
C HIS A 25 -10.71 2.53 18.14
N PHE A 26 -11.49 2.30 17.08
CA PHE A 26 -11.09 1.38 16.01
C PHE A 26 -9.93 1.94 15.19
N VAL A 27 -9.98 3.22 14.80
CA VAL A 27 -8.89 3.87 14.06
C VAL A 27 -7.62 3.93 14.90
N GLU A 28 -7.72 4.32 16.16
CA GLU A 28 -6.58 4.33 17.09
C GLU A 28 -5.98 2.94 17.29
N ASP A 29 -6.82 1.92 17.48
CA ASP A 29 -6.38 0.53 17.61
C ASP A 29 -5.64 0.04 16.35
N PHE A 30 -6.17 0.39 15.17
CA PHE A 30 -5.55 0.05 13.89
C PHE A 30 -4.17 0.72 13.75
N GLU A 31 -4.09 2.03 13.94
CA GLU A 31 -2.83 2.79 13.83
C GLU A 31 -1.79 2.33 14.86
N GLN A 32 -2.23 2.03 16.09
CA GLN A 32 -1.35 1.50 17.13
C GLN A 32 -0.75 0.15 16.71
N ARG A 33 -1.55 -0.77 16.15
CA ARG A 33 -1.06 -2.06 15.66
C ARG A 33 -0.06 -1.91 14.52
N VAL A 34 -0.26 -0.92 13.64
CA VAL A 34 0.71 -0.58 12.58
C VAL A 34 2.02 -0.08 13.20
N ALA A 35 1.96 0.89 14.12
CA ALA A 35 3.13 1.45 14.79
C ALA A 35 3.91 0.39 15.59
N GLU A 36 3.21 -0.50 16.30
CA GLU A 36 3.80 -1.63 17.02
C GLU A 36 4.50 -2.60 16.07
N THR A 37 3.90 -2.89 14.91
CA THR A 37 4.51 -3.76 13.89
C THR A 37 5.79 -3.16 13.33
N ILE A 38 5.77 -1.85 13.01
CA ILE A 38 6.94 -1.11 12.53
C ILE A 38 8.07 -1.17 13.57
N LYS A 39 7.76 -0.87 14.82
CA LYS A 39 8.73 -0.84 15.92
C LYS A 39 9.30 -2.24 16.21
N LYS A 40 8.43 -3.24 16.33
CA LYS A 40 8.81 -4.63 16.65
C LYS A 40 9.78 -5.20 15.62
N ASN A 41 9.60 -4.87 14.35
CA ASN A 41 10.40 -5.39 13.25
C ASN A 41 11.48 -4.42 12.75
N ALA A 42 11.70 -3.30 13.45
CA ALA A 42 12.65 -2.25 13.06
C ALA A 42 12.50 -1.82 11.58
N MET A 43 11.25 -1.66 11.11
CA MET A 43 10.95 -1.42 9.69
C MET A 43 11.35 -0.01 9.23
N VAL A 44 11.44 0.95 10.15
CA VAL A 44 11.76 2.35 9.86
C VAL A 44 12.87 2.82 10.80
N CYS A 45 13.87 3.51 10.26
CA CYS A 45 15.01 4.09 10.96
C CYS A 45 15.08 5.60 10.72
N ASP A 46 15.73 6.33 11.62
CA ASP A 46 15.97 7.76 11.47
C ASP A 46 16.86 8.07 10.24
N GLY A 47 16.57 9.18 9.58
CA GLY A 47 17.23 9.65 8.37
C GLY A 47 16.81 8.92 7.09
N GLU A 48 15.83 8.03 7.15
CA GLU A 48 15.36 7.28 5.98
C GLU A 48 14.41 8.10 5.11
N ARG A 49 14.48 7.83 3.81
CA ARG A 49 13.50 8.26 2.82
C ARG A 49 12.73 7.03 2.36
N ILE A 50 11.42 6.99 2.60
CA ILE A 50 10.59 5.80 2.38
C ILE A 50 9.55 6.10 1.30
N ALA A 51 9.54 5.28 0.26
CA ALA A 51 8.49 5.31 -0.74
C ALA A 51 7.29 4.46 -0.30
N VAL A 52 6.09 5.01 -0.37
CA VAL A 52 4.83 4.27 -0.23
C VAL A 52 4.30 3.97 -1.63
N ALA A 53 4.08 2.70 -1.94
CA ALA A 53 3.44 2.30 -3.19
C ALA A 53 1.92 2.55 -3.09
N VAL A 54 1.43 3.60 -3.77
CA VAL A 54 0.03 4.04 -3.70
C VAL A 54 -0.69 3.65 -4.99
N SER A 55 -1.55 2.63 -4.92
CA SER A 55 -2.35 2.19 -6.07
C SER A 55 -3.66 2.97 -6.23
N GLY A 56 -4.06 3.76 -5.23
CA GLY A 56 -5.39 4.36 -5.12
C GLY A 56 -6.44 3.44 -4.51
N GLY A 57 -6.08 2.19 -4.20
CA GLY A 57 -6.92 1.26 -3.45
C GLY A 57 -6.96 1.56 -1.95
N LYS A 58 -7.91 0.96 -1.24
CA LYS A 58 -8.12 1.16 0.20
C LYS A 58 -6.89 0.83 1.04
N ASP A 59 -6.19 -0.27 0.73
CA ASP A 59 -5.09 -0.77 1.57
C ASP A 59 -3.85 0.13 1.48
N SER A 60 -3.44 0.50 0.26
CA SER A 60 -2.34 1.45 0.07
C SER A 60 -2.67 2.85 0.60
N THR A 61 -3.94 3.25 0.53
CA THR A 61 -4.40 4.55 1.05
C THR A 61 -4.37 4.56 2.58
N ALA A 62 -4.87 3.48 3.22
CA ALA A 62 -4.81 3.32 4.67
C ALA A 62 -3.37 3.27 5.18
N LEU A 63 -2.46 2.60 4.45
CA LEU A 63 -1.04 2.58 4.76
C LEU A 63 -0.43 3.98 4.70
N LEU A 64 -0.65 4.72 3.61
CA LEU A 64 -0.13 6.09 3.46
C LEU A 64 -0.59 7.00 4.59
N LEU A 65 -1.89 6.99 4.90
CA LEU A 65 -2.49 7.79 5.97
C LEU A 65 -1.90 7.43 7.35
N SER A 66 -1.76 6.13 7.62
CA SER A 66 -1.20 5.64 8.88
C SER A 66 0.25 6.03 9.03
N LEU A 67 1.08 5.82 8.00
CA LEU A 67 2.50 6.17 8.03
C LEU A 67 2.71 7.68 8.17
N HIS A 68 1.94 8.48 7.43
CA HIS A 68 2.01 9.94 7.54
C HIS A 68 1.70 10.43 8.97
N LYS A 69 0.73 9.80 9.65
CA LYS A 69 0.39 10.14 11.04
C LYS A 69 1.42 9.61 12.04
N ILE A 70 1.80 8.34 11.93
CA ILE A 70 2.70 7.66 12.88
C ILE A 70 4.12 8.25 12.84
N LEU A 71 4.58 8.63 11.65
CA LEU A 71 5.91 9.20 11.44
C LEU A 71 5.90 10.74 11.51
N ALA A 72 4.78 11.36 11.90
CA ALA A 72 4.73 12.80 12.08
C ALA A 72 5.74 13.24 13.15
N GLY A 73 6.71 14.08 12.75
CA GLY A 73 7.79 14.56 13.61
C GLY A 73 8.96 13.60 13.77
N ALA A 74 8.94 12.42 13.14
CA ALA A 74 10.13 11.58 13.00
C ALA A 74 11.07 12.19 11.95
N ASN A 75 12.37 11.89 12.06
CA ASN A 75 13.36 12.26 11.03
C ASN A 75 13.27 11.29 9.84
N VAL A 76 12.11 11.21 9.19
CA VAL A 76 11.84 10.31 8.06
C VAL A 76 11.10 11.09 6.99
N GLU A 77 11.54 10.97 5.75
CA GLU A 77 10.87 11.55 4.60
C GLU A 77 9.97 10.51 3.94
N LEU A 78 8.70 10.85 3.70
CA LEU A 78 7.77 10.02 2.94
C LEU A 78 7.63 10.55 1.53
N VAL A 79 7.66 9.64 0.56
CA VAL A 79 7.26 9.89 -0.84
C VAL A 79 6.25 8.85 -1.30
N ALA A 80 5.43 9.18 -2.28
CA ALA A 80 4.47 8.26 -2.88
C ALA A 80 4.92 7.88 -4.29
N ILE A 81 4.77 6.61 -4.64
CA ILE A 81 4.96 6.11 -6.01
C ILE A 81 3.66 5.45 -6.47
N THR A 82 3.14 5.88 -7.62
CA THR A 82 2.02 5.20 -8.31
C THR A 82 2.50 4.65 -9.65
N VAL A 83 2.16 3.40 -9.93
CA VAL A 83 2.43 2.75 -11.22
C VAL A 83 1.17 2.76 -12.05
N ASP A 84 1.25 3.32 -13.25
CA ASP A 84 0.22 3.26 -14.28
C ASP A 84 0.56 2.14 -15.27
N GLU A 85 -0.22 1.07 -15.25
CA GLU A 85 -0.02 -0.07 -16.13
C GLU A 85 -0.66 0.14 -17.52
N GLY A 86 -1.39 1.23 -17.74
CA GLY A 86 -2.08 1.50 -19.00
C GLY A 86 -3.31 0.62 -19.21
N ILE A 87 -4.02 0.23 -18.14
CA ILE A 87 -5.28 -0.55 -18.23
C ILE A 87 -6.43 0.40 -18.52
N ALA A 88 -6.95 0.36 -19.74
CA ALA A 88 -7.99 1.28 -20.20
C ALA A 88 -9.27 1.21 -19.33
N GLY A 89 -9.79 2.37 -18.93
CA GLY A 89 -11.09 2.51 -18.26
C GLY A 89 -11.14 2.11 -16.77
N TYR A 90 -10.06 1.56 -16.20
CA TYR A 90 -9.98 1.23 -14.77
C TYR A 90 -9.01 2.14 -14.01
N ARG A 91 -7.87 2.46 -14.62
CA ARG A 91 -6.76 3.06 -13.88
C ARG A 91 -6.94 4.54 -13.58
N ASP A 92 -7.61 5.28 -14.47
CA ASP A 92 -7.80 6.73 -14.38
C ASP A 92 -8.36 7.18 -13.02
N ASP A 93 -9.41 6.51 -12.54
CA ASP A 93 -10.06 6.91 -11.29
C ASP A 93 -9.22 6.56 -10.06
N THR A 94 -8.51 5.42 -10.11
CA THR A 94 -7.59 5.04 -9.03
C THR A 94 -6.38 5.97 -8.93
N ILE A 95 -5.83 6.41 -10.07
CA ILE A 95 -4.73 7.38 -10.10
C ILE A 95 -5.22 8.76 -9.61
N LYS A 96 -6.41 9.21 -10.02
CA LYS A 96 -7.00 10.45 -9.49
C LYS A 96 -7.18 10.39 -7.97
N ALA A 97 -7.65 9.26 -7.44
CA ALA A 97 -7.78 9.06 -5.99
C ALA A 97 -6.43 9.11 -5.28
N ALA A 98 -5.41 8.44 -5.84
CA ALA A 98 -4.03 8.48 -5.34
C ALA A 98 -3.45 9.91 -5.34
N LYS A 99 -3.57 10.63 -6.45
CA LYS A 99 -3.13 12.03 -6.55
C LYS A 99 -3.79 12.89 -5.48
N LYS A 100 -5.11 12.81 -5.38
CA LYS A 100 -5.88 13.62 -4.42
C LYS A 100 -5.41 13.41 -2.98
N ILE A 101 -5.20 12.16 -2.54
CA ILE A 101 -4.79 11.90 -1.16
C ILE A 101 -3.35 12.34 -0.92
N VAL A 102 -2.45 12.13 -1.87
CA VAL A 102 -1.05 12.52 -1.75
C VAL A 102 -0.89 14.05 -1.72
N GLU A 103 -1.63 14.76 -2.57
CA GLU A 103 -1.69 16.24 -2.58
C GLU A 103 -2.24 16.80 -1.25
N GLN A 104 -3.28 16.18 -0.70
CA GLN A 104 -3.85 16.57 0.61
C GLN A 104 -2.83 16.43 1.75
N LEU A 105 -1.99 15.40 1.70
CA LEU A 105 -0.93 15.15 2.68
C LEU A 105 0.36 15.93 2.38
N LYS A 106 0.45 16.63 1.23
CA LYS A 106 1.63 17.38 0.78
C LYS A 106 2.90 16.52 0.71
N ILE A 107 2.74 15.28 0.24
CA ILE A 107 3.82 14.33 0.03
C ILE A 107 4.28 14.41 -1.43
N GLU A 108 5.57 14.24 -1.70
CA GLU A 108 6.08 14.13 -3.08
C GLU A 108 5.46 12.92 -3.78
N HIS A 109 4.98 13.09 -5.02
CA HIS A 109 4.31 12.04 -5.78
C HIS A 109 5.02 11.79 -7.10
N GLU A 110 5.60 10.60 -7.24
CA GLU A 110 6.11 10.10 -8.52
C GLU A 110 5.06 9.17 -9.14
N ILE A 111 4.71 9.42 -10.40
CA ILE A 111 3.84 8.55 -11.19
C ILE A 111 4.63 8.06 -12.38
N ILE A 112 4.72 6.74 -12.51
CA ILE A 112 5.46 6.09 -13.59
C ILE A 112 4.49 5.24 -14.41
N SER A 113 4.68 5.20 -15.72
CA SER A 113 3.87 4.36 -16.61
C SER A 113 4.65 3.18 -17.19
N PHE A 114 3.95 2.09 -17.51
CA PHE A 114 4.54 0.98 -18.27
C PHE A 114 5.00 1.44 -19.67
N ARG A 115 4.23 2.33 -20.31
CA ARG A 115 4.63 2.98 -21.57
C ARG A 115 6.00 3.62 -21.47
N GLU A 116 6.26 4.43 -20.45
CA GLU A 116 7.54 5.13 -20.30
C GLU A 116 8.69 4.20 -19.90
N GLU A 117 8.43 3.22 -19.03
CA GLU A 117 9.48 2.32 -18.52
C GLU A 117 9.85 1.21 -19.52
N TYR A 118 8.90 0.78 -20.36
CA TYR A 118 9.02 -0.44 -21.18
C TYR A 118 8.59 -0.27 -22.64
N GLY A 119 7.99 0.87 -23.02
CA GLY A 119 7.52 1.14 -24.39
C GLY A 119 6.11 0.65 -24.70
N TYR A 120 5.50 -0.15 -23.81
CA TYR A 120 4.20 -0.79 -24.02
C TYR A 120 3.32 -0.65 -22.78
N ASP A 121 2.02 -0.54 -22.99
CA ASP A 121 1.02 -0.69 -21.92
C ASP A 121 0.74 -2.17 -21.65
N LEU A 122 0.18 -2.50 -20.49
CA LEU A 122 -0.16 -3.89 -20.15
C LEU A 122 -1.12 -4.51 -21.18
N ASP A 123 -2.11 -3.73 -21.63
CA ASP A 123 -3.10 -4.16 -22.64
C ASP A 123 -2.44 -4.53 -23.99
N GLU A 124 -1.28 -3.94 -24.31
CA GLU A 124 -0.49 -4.28 -25.49
C GLU A 124 0.38 -5.50 -25.26
N MET A 125 0.99 -5.62 -24.07
CA MET A 125 1.86 -6.74 -23.70
C MET A 125 1.13 -8.09 -23.71
N VAL A 126 -0.16 -8.11 -23.38
CA VAL A 126 -0.96 -9.35 -23.29
C VAL A 126 -1.70 -9.68 -24.57
N ARG A 127 -1.66 -8.80 -25.58
CA ARG A 127 -2.44 -8.97 -26.81
C ARG A 127 -1.88 -10.13 -27.64
N GLY A 128 -2.67 -11.19 -27.78
CA GLY A 128 -2.29 -12.38 -28.54
C GLY A 128 -1.49 -13.41 -27.75
N GLU A 129 -1.26 -13.16 -26.45
CA GLU A 129 -0.57 -14.07 -25.55
C GLU A 129 -1.55 -15.00 -24.82
N ASN A 130 -1.19 -16.27 -24.66
CA ASN A 130 -1.95 -17.25 -23.87
C ASN A 130 -1.52 -17.29 -22.40
N VAL A 131 -0.99 -16.18 -21.89
CA VAL A 131 -0.50 -16.06 -20.51
C VAL A 131 -1.42 -15.11 -19.74
N PRO A 132 -1.79 -15.42 -18.48
CA PRO A 132 -2.60 -14.52 -17.68
C PRO A 132 -1.97 -13.13 -17.55
N PRO A 133 -2.74 -12.03 -17.74
CA PRO A 133 -2.23 -10.66 -17.64
C PRO A 133 -1.49 -10.35 -16.33
N CYS A 134 -1.92 -10.97 -15.22
CA CYS A 134 -1.29 -10.81 -13.91
C CYS A 134 0.16 -11.29 -13.86
N THR A 135 0.56 -12.24 -14.70
CA THR A 135 1.93 -12.73 -14.78
C THR A 135 2.88 -11.63 -15.25
N PHE A 136 2.49 -10.90 -16.30
CA PHE A 136 3.25 -9.73 -16.76
C PHE A 136 3.14 -8.59 -15.76
N CYS A 137 1.90 -8.18 -15.44
CA CYS A 137 1.65 -7.03 -14.58
C CYS A 137 2.42 -7.11 -13.26
N GLY A 138 2.41 -8.25 -12.56
CA GLY A 138 3.10 -8.41 -11.28
C GLY A 138 4.61 -8.21 -11.37
N VAL A 139 5.27 -8.79 -12.39
CA VAL A 139 6.72 -8.69 -12.58
C VAL A 139 7.12 -7.28 -13.00
N PHE A 140 6.45 -6.73 -14.00
CA PHE A 140 6.75 -5.40 -14.53
C PHE A 140 6.42 -4.28 -13.53
N ARG A 141 5.35 -4.42 -12.73
CA ARG A 141 5.01 -3.48 -11.66
C ARG A 141 6.08 -3.45 -10.58
N LYS A 142 6.56 -4.62 -10.11
CA LYS A 142 7.66 -4.70 -9.13
C LYS A 142 8.96 -4.09 -9.69
N SER A 143 9.29 -4.37 -10.94
CA SER A 143 10.45 -3.78 -11.62
C SER A 143 10.32 -2.25 -11.71
N ALA A 144 9.15 -1.74 -12.11
CA ALA A 144 8.91 -0.30 -12.29
C ALA A 144 9.02 0.43 -10.94
N LEU A 145 8.36 -0.11 -9.90
CA LEU A 145 8.43 0.41 -8.54
C LEU A 145 9.86 0.45 -8.01
N ASN A 146 10.65 -0.61 -8.24
CA ASN A 146 12.06 -0.65 -7.83
C ASN A 146 12.93 0.35 -8.61
N ARG A 147 12.65 0.58 -9.89
CA ARG A 147 13.35 1.59 -10.70
C ARG A 147 13.07 3.00 -10.20
N ALA A 148 11.80 3.34 -9.95
CA ALA A 148 11.44 4.62 -9.37
C ALA A 148 12.03 4.81 -7.98
N ALA A 149 11.96 3.79 -7.10
CA ALA A 149 12.58 3.82 -5.79
C ALA A 149 14.07 4.17 -5.86
N LYS A 150 14.81 3.56 -6.80
CA LYS A 150 16.23 3.88 -7.04
C LYS A 150 16.46 5.30 -7.55
N ARG A 151 15.64 5.79 -8.50
CA ARG A 151 15.74 7.17 -9.02
C ARG A 151 15.50 8.20 -7.91
N LEU A 152 14.52 7.93 -7.06
CA LEU A 152 14.16 8.74 -5.90
C LEU A 152 15.09 8.55 -4.70
N GLN A 153 16.10 7.68 -4.80
CA GLN A 153 17.07 7.41 -3.74
C GLN A 153 16.41 7.05 -2.39
N VAL A 154 15.28 6.34 -2.42
CA VAL A 154 14.61 5.89 -1.20
C VAL A 154 15.34 4.67 -0.63
N THR A 155 15.38 4.57 0.69
CA THR A 155 16.01 3.44 1.38
C THR A 155 15.10 2.22 1.45
N LYS A 156 13.78 2.44 1.50
CA LYS A 156 12.77 1.39 1.64
C LYS A 156 11.50 1.70 0.84
N VAL A 157 10.78 0.64 0.50
CA VAL A 157 9.46 0.71 -0.14
C VAL A 157 8.43 0.02 0.75
N ALA A 158 7.39 0.75 1.13
CA ALA A 158 6.25 0.26 1.89
C ALA A 158 5.10 -0.09 0.94
N THR A 159 4.55 -1.30 1.09
CA THR A 159 3.43 -1.82 0.28
C THR A 159 2.25 -2.18 1.17
N GLY A 160 1.03 -1.94 0.69
CA GLY A 160 -0.21 -2.18 1.46
C GLY A 160 -0.71 -3.62 1.48
N HIS A 161 0.18 -4.63 1.52
CA HIS A 161 -0.26 -6.02 1.70
C HIS A 161 -0.77 -6.23 3.13
N ASN A 162 -1.96 -6.82 3.26
CA ASN A 162 -2.58 -7.09 4.55
C ASN A 162 -2.47 -8.57 4.94
N LEU A 163 -3.04 -8.95 6.09
CA LEU A 163 -2.94 -10.31 6.61
C LEU A 163 -3.50 -11.36 5.65
N ASP A 164 -4.63 -11.07 5.00
CA ASP A 164 -5.27 -11.99 4.06
C ASP A 164 -4.39 -12.21 2.83
N ASP A 165 -3.74 -11.16 2.30
CA ASP A 165 -2.83 -11.26 1.15
C ASP A 165 -1.65 -12.19 1.44
N GLU A 166 -1.03 -12.03 2.62
CA GLU A 166 0.11 -12.86 3.06
C GLU A 166 -0.30 -14.32 3.29
N VAL A 167 -1.44 -14.54 3.96
CA VAL A 167 -1.96 -15.90 4.20
C VAL A 167 -2.30 -16.59 2.89
N GLN A 168 -2.96 -15.90 1.97
CA GLN A 168 -3.27 -16.44 0.64
C GLN A 168 -1.99 -16.81 -0.11
N SER A 169 -0.98 -15.95 -0.08
CA SER A 169 0.31 -16.21 -0.74
C SER A 169 1.01 -17.44 -0.15
N ILE A 170 1.06 -17.56 1.18
CA ILE A 170 1.62 -18.74 1.87
C ILE A 170 0.87 -20.01 1.47
N MET A 171 -0.47 -19.98 1.49
CA MET A 171 -1.28 -21.14 1.13
C MET A 171 -1.10 -21.55 -0.33
N MET A 172 -1.05 -20.59 -1.26
CA MET A 172 -0.82 -20.87 -2.68
C MET A 172 0.54 -21.55 -2.90
N ASN A 173 1.61 -21.03 -2.29
CA ASN A 173 2.95 -21.61 -2.45
C ASN A 173 3.00 -23.02 -1.86
N TYR A 174 2.42 -23.22 -0.68
CA TYR A 174 2.37 -24.54 -0.04
C TYR A 174 1.61 -25.58 -0.88
N LEU A 175 0.47 -25.19 -1.47
CA LEU A 175 -0.35 -26.10 -2.29
C LEU A 175 0.27 -26.42 -3.65
N LYS A 176 1.05 -25.49 -4.22
CA LYS A 176 1.79 -25.71 -5.46
C LYS A 176 3.10 -26.47 -5.25
N GLY A 177 3.65 -26.41 -4.04
CA GLY A 177 4.99 -26.92 -3.75
C GLY A 177 6.09 -26.07 -4.40
N ASP A 178 5.82 -24.77 -4.57
CA ASP A 178 6.77 -23.78 -5.10
C ASP A 178 7.76 -23.30 -4.02
#